data_AF-A0AAU0MCY1-F1
#
_entry.id   AF-A0AAU0MCY1-F1
#
_cell.length_a   1.000
_cell.length_b   1.000
_cell.length_c   1.000
_cell.angle_alpha   90.00
_cell.angle_beta   90.00
_cell.angle_gamma   90.00
#
_symmetry.space_group_name_H-M   'P 1'
#
loop_
_entity.id
_entity.type
_entity.pdbx_description
1 polymer ?
#
loop_
_entity_poly.entity_id
_entity_poly.type
_entity_poly.pdbx_seq_one_letter_code
_entity_poly.pdbx_strand_id
1 'polypeptide(L)'
;MPSTTVELRQLNPYRTAGAAGHLELPPRPVGLDVTVEPGRMTGEAPEAIHDDGDFPDGADEESVGWAHPAFRAHFVDPIYEDPAGEFAPFGTDEGADLLADWSERVDELADDMTVADLLAGSGFEGVLEDLGLPDSGAAVPEPGGPIDVATIVVGAAFTLLRLSGRIDPAGREAALQNLAVLEAAYGQVPELERQRADLETWHNPEEGGRGEVPARRPSTGNVGDSLREID
;
A
#
# COMPACT_ATOMS: atom_id res chain seq x y z
N MET A 1 -44.31 -17.53 29.21
CA MET A 1 -42.84 -17.59 29.16
C MET A 1 -42.38 -16.25 28.61
N PRO A 2 -41.97 -15.26 29.44
CA PRO A 2 -41.46 -14.01 28.90
C PRO A 2 -40.02 -14.18 28.43
N SER A 3 -39.75 -13.80 27.19
CA SER A 3 -38.41 -13.73 26.60
C SER A 3 -37.63 -12.59 27.24
N THR A 4 -36.47 -12.90 27.81
CA THR A 4 -35.51 -11.92 28.33
C THR A 4 -34.63 -11.44 27.18
N THR A 5 -34.82 -10.18 26.78
CA THR A 5 -33.91 -9.45 25.90
C THR A 5 -32.66 -9.07 26.69
N VAL A 6 -31.48 -9.51 26.22
CA VAL A 6 -30.18 -9.11 26.78
C VAL A 6 -29.68 -7.92 25.96
N GLU A 7 -29.66 -6.74 26.57
CA GLU A 7 -28.95 -5.57 26.03
C GLU A 7 -27.45 -5.72 26.30
N LEU A 8 -26.65 -5.87 25.24
CA LEU A 8 -25.20 -5.70 25.27
C LEU A 8 -24.87 -4.21 25.20
N ARG A 9 -24.62 -3.60 26.36
CA ARG A 9 -23.97 -2.28 26.44
C ARG A 9 -22.51 -2.43 26.03
N GLN A 10 -22.16 -1.92 24.85
CA GLN A 10 -20.76 -1.69 24.49
C GLN A 10 -20.20 -0.57 25.39
N LEU A 11 -19.19 -0.92 26.19
CA LEU A 11 -18.39 0.02 26.95
C LEU A 11 -17.28 0.54 26.04
N ASN A 12 -17.31 1.84 25.76
CA ASN A 12 -16.28 2.58 25.03
C ASN A 12 -15.07 2.82 25.98
N PRO A 13 -13.87 2.27 25.71
CA PRO A 13 -12.74 2.38 26.62
C PRO A 13 -11.96 3.71 26.53
N TYR A 14 -12.26 4.61 25.59
CA TYR A 14 -11.50 5.86 25.44
C TYR A 14 -12.21 7.06 26.07
N ARG A 15 -12.17 7.11 27.40
CA ARG A 15 -12.45 8.34 28.15
C ARG A 15 -11.57 8.45 29.38
N THR A 16 -10.39 9.03 29.21
CA THR A 16 -9.60 9.52 30.35
C THR A 16 -9.14 10.94 30.07
N ALA A 17 -9.70 11.87 30.85
CA ALA A 17 -9.22 13.23 30.96
C ALA A 17 -8.14 13.29 32.05
N GLY A 18 -7.04 13.96 31.74
CA GLY A 18 -6.26 14.83 32.64
C GLY A 18 -5.50 14.20 33.82
N ALA A 19 -4.17 14.29 33.78
CA ALA A 19 -3.36 14.81 34.89
C ALA A 19 -1.90 15.01 34.43
N ALA A 20 -1.39 16.23 34.59
CA ALA A 20 0.03 16.53 34.50
C ALA A 20 0.76 15.82 35.64
N GLY A 21 1.53 14.78 35.31
CA GLY A 21 2.45 14.09 36.21
C GLY A 21 3.88 14.28 35.72
N HIS A 22 4.68 14.96 36.53
CA HIS A 22 6.12 15.12 36.37
C HIS A 22 6.77 13.74 36.50
N LEU A 23 7.22 13.16 35.38
CA LEU A 23 7.97 11.89 35.36
C LEU A 23 9.42 12.18 35.77
N GLU A 24 9.74 11.83 37.01
CA GLU A 24 11.11 11.77 37.51
C GLU A 24 11.82 10.58 36.83
N LEU A 25 12.83 10.85 36.01
CA LEU A 25 13.64 9.82 35.37
C LEU A 25 14.52 9.12 36.42
N PRO A 26 14.67 7.78 36.38
CA PRO A 26 15.58 7.08 37.28
C PRO A 26 17.05 7.44 36.99
N PRO A 27 17.92 7.41 38.01
CA PRO A 27 19.34 7.68 37.82
C PRO A 27 19.99 6.65 36.89
N ARG A 28 20.80 7.13 35.94
CA ARG A 28 21.58 6.30 35.02
C ARG A 28 22.55 5.40 35.81
N PRO A 29 22.69 4.11 35.47
CA PRO A 29 23.73 3.28 36.06
C PRO A 29 25.11 3.82 35.67
N VAL A 30 25.93 4.02 36.69
CA VAL A 30 27.32 4.49 36.61
C VAL A 30 28.22 3.31 36.23
N GLY A 31 28.99 3.49 35.16
CA GLY A 31 30.32 2.91 34.97
C GLY A 31 30.41 1.39 34.81
N LEU A 32 30.40 0.92 33.55
CA LEU A 32 31.08 -0.31 33.17
C LEU A 32 32.35 0.09 32.42
N ASP A 33 33.46 0.10 33.17
CA ASP A 33 34.80 0.25 32.63
C ASP A 33 35.19 -1.08 31.97
N VAL A 34 35.01 -1.17 30.65
CA VAL A 34 35.43 -2.33 29.86
C VAL A 34 36.88 -2.12 29.48
N THR A 35 37.79 -2.73 30.24
CA THR A 35 39.22 -2.82 29.85
C THR A 35 39.35 -3.86 28.75
N VAL A 36 39.57 -3.41 27.51
CA VAL A 36 39.86 -4.28 26.36
C VAL A 36 41.35 -4.57 26.33
N GLU A 37 41.73 -5.84 26.53
CA GLU A 37 43.11 -6.28 26.33
C GLU A 37 43.45 -6.34 24.82
N PRO A 38 44.65 -5.90 24.41
CA PRO A 38 45.08 -6.00 23.02
C PRO A 38 45.42 -7.46 22.64
N GLY A 39 44.42 -8.14 22.08
CA GLY A 39 44.57 -9.44 21.44
C GLY A 39 45.44 -9.36 20.18
N ARG A 40 46.50 -10.16 20.19
CA ARG A 40 47.53 -10.31 19.15
C ARG A 40 46.90 -10.90 17.87
N MET A 41 46.64 -10.08 16.86
CA MET A 41 46.24 -10.55 15.53
C MET A 41 47.47 -11.00 14.74
N THR A 42 47.63 -12.31 14.60
CA THR A 42 48.50 -12.94 13.62
C THR A 42 47.64 -13.75 12.67
N GLY A 43 47.70 -13.45 11.38
CA GLY A 43 47.24 -14.35 10.34
C GLY A 43 46.25 -13.74 9.36
N GLU A 44 46.76 -13.52 8.15
CA GLU A 44 46.05 -13.55 6.87
C GLU A 44 45.01 -12.45 6.61
N ALA A 45 45.43 -11.49 5.79
CA ALA A 45 44.55 -10.54 5.14
C ALA A 45 43.53 -11.30 4.27
N PRO A 46 42.22 -11.11 4.47
CA PRO A 46 41.25 -11.51 3.44
C PRO A 46 41.49 -10.65 2.22
N GLU A 47 41.74 -11.29 1.08
CA GLU A 47 41.72 -10.62 -0.22
C GLU A 47 40.37 -9.91 -0.36
N ALA A 48 40.43 -8.59 -0.44
CA ALA A 48 39.28 -7.77 -0.75
C ALA A 48 38.85 -8.10 -2.18
N ILE A 49 37.82 -8.94 -2.30
CA ILE A 49 37.01 -8.99 -3.51
C ILE A 49 36.18 -7.72 -3.46
N HIS A 50 36.78 -6.62 -3.91
CA HIS A 50 36.04 -5.48 -4.43
C HIS A 50 35.40 -5.97 -5.74
N ASP A 51 34.26 -6.63 -5.59
CA ASP A 51 33.27 -6.66 -6.64
C ASP A 51 32.67 -5.26 -6.65
N ASP A 52 33.36 -4.35 -7.35
CA ASP A 52 32.82 -3.08 -7.81
C ASP A 52 31.77 -3.42 -8.89
N GLY A 53 30.74 -4.16 -8.46
CA GLY A 53 29.53 -4.37 -9.21
C GLY A 53 29.06 -3.00 -9.60
N ASP A 54 29.31 -2.68 -10.85
CA ASP A 54 28.80 -1.57 -11.61
C ASP A 54 27.28 -1.69 -11.54
N PHE A 55 26.70 -1.28 -10.40
CA PHE A 55 25.28 -1.05 -10.28
C PHE A 55 25.02 0.04 -11.32
N PRO A 56 24.32 -0.28 -12.41
CA PRO A 56 24.09 0.70 -13.45
C PRO A 56 23.41 1.90 -12.80
N ASP A 57 24.16 2.99 -12.70
CA ASP A 57 23.69 4.27 -12.17
C ASP A 57 22.86 4.90 -13.29
N GLY A 58 21.68 4.33 -13.48
CA GLY A 58 20.74 4.65 -14.52
C GLY A 58 19.38 4.24 -14.01
N ALA A 59 18.64 5.21 -13.45
CA ALA A 59 17.20 5.12 -13.44
C ALA A 59 16.77 4.95 -14.90
N ASP A 60 16.62 3.70 -15.34
CA ASP A 60 16.31 3.38 -16.71
C ASP A 60 15.03 4.14 -17.09
N GLU A 61 15.11 4.92 -18.18
CA GLU A 61 13.96 5.59 -18.79
C GLU A 61 12.81 4.59 -19.09
N GLU A 62 13.09 3.28 -19.06
CA GLU A 62 12.11 2.19 -19.17
C GLU A 62 11.12 2.11 -18.00
N SER A 63 11.50 2.49 -16.77
CA SER A 63 10.61 2.42 -15.59
C SER A 63 9.37 3.34 -15.69
N VAL A 64 9.48 4.41 -16.50
CA VAL A 64 8.41 5.37 -16.78
C VAL A 64 7.43 4.84 -17.85
N GLY A 65 7.82 3.79 -18.59
CA GLY A 65 7.04 3.19 -19.67
C GLY A 65 5.92 2.26 -19.20
N TRP A 66 6.01 1.73 -17.98
CA TRP A 66 5.11 0.68 -17.50
C TRP A 66 3.87 1.19 -16.74
N ALA A 67 3.85 2.47 -16.37
CA ALA A 67 2.70 3.02 -15.67
C ALA A 67 1.49 3.16 -16.62
N HIS A 68 0.38 2.54 -16.23
CA HIS A 68 -0.90 2.60 -16.92
C HIS A 68 -1.35 4.07 -17.10
N PRO A 69 -1.93 4.46 -18.25
CA PRO A 69 -2.30 5.85 -18.51
C PRO A 69 -3.22 6.49 -17.46
N ALA A 70 -4.14 5.69 -16.89
CA ALA A 70 -5.02 6.17 -15.82
C ALA A 70 -4.24 6.51 -14.54
N PHE A 71 -3.24 5.70 -14.18
CA PHE A 71 -2.37 5.97 -13.03
C PHE A 71 -1.66 7.30 -13.22
N ARG A 72 -0.95 7.46 -14.35
CA ARG A 72 -0.18 8.67 -14.67
C ARG A 72 -1.03 9.93 -14.74
N ALA A 73 -2.31 9.80 -15.11
CA ALA A 73 -3.22 10.93 -15.19
C ALA A 73 -3.67 11.44 -13.80
N HIS A 74 -3.67 10.57 -12.79
CA HIS A 74 -4.15 10.89 -11.45
C HIS A 74 -3.02 11.13 -10.46
N PHE A 75 -2.05 10.21 -10.41
CA PHE A 75 -0.91 10.22 -9.50
C PHE A 75 0.26 10.99 -10.12
N VAL A 76 0.18 12.32 -10.06
CA VAL A 76 1.11 13.24 -10.75
C VAL A 76 2.22 13.80 -9.86
N ASP A 77 2.17 13.54 -8.56
CA ASP A 77 3.15 14.05 -7.60
C ASP A 77 4.49 13.31 -7.76
N PRO A 78 5.66 14.01 -7.69
CA PRO A 78 6.96 13.39 -7.89
C PRO A 78 7.28 12.20 -6.96
N ILE A 79 6.61 12.09 -5.81
CA ILE A 79 6.82 10.97 -4.89
C ILE A 79 6.56 9.60 -5.53
N TYR A 80 5.74 9.52 -6.58
CA TYR A 80 5.43 8.26 -7.27
C TYR A 80 6.52 7.79 -8.24
N GLU A 81 7.55 8.62 -8.44
CA GLU A 81 8.71 8.33 -9.27
C GLU A 81 10.03 8.52 -8.48
N ASP A 82 9.96 8.60 -7.15
CA ASP A 82 11.13 8.79 -6.28
C ASP A 82 11.57 7.44 -5.67
N PRO A 83 12.56 6.74 -6.27
CA PRO A 83 13.06 5.48 -5.73
C PRO A 83 13.90 5.65 -4.46
N ALA A 84 14.31 6.87 -4.11
CA ALA A 84 15.10 7.16 -2.91
C ALA A 84 14.24 7.63 -1.73
N GLY A 85 12.93 7.85 -1.96
CA GLY A 85 12.01 8.32 -0.94
C GLY A 85 11.60 7.20 0.01
N GLU A 86 12.07 7.23 1.25
CA GLU A 86 11.75 6.19 2.27
C GLU A 86 10.24 6.05 2.57
N PHE A 87 9.44 7.05 2.19
CA PHE A 87 7.99 7.03 2.31
C PHE A 87 7.26 7.02 0.96
N ALA A 88 7.99 7.03 -0.16
CA ALA A 88 7.41 6.84 -1.48
C ALA A 88 6.92 5.39 -1.60
N PRO A 89 5.79 5.13 -2.29
CA PRO A 89 5.23 3.77 -2.39
C PRO A 89 6.15 2.77 -3.11
N PHE A 90 7.14 3.26 -3.86
CA PHE A 90 8.14 2.46 -4.57
C PHE A 90 9.58 2.77 -4.13
N GLY A 91 9.75 3.58 -3.08
CA GLY A 91 11.08 3.88 -2.52
C GLY A 91 11.44 3.02 -1.31
N THR A 92 10.49 2.24 -0.79
CA THR A 92 10.78 1.16 0.17
C THR A 92 11.20 -0.10 -0.58
N ASP A 93 12.03 -0.94 0.06
CA ASP A 93 12.48 -2.21 -0.52
C ASP A 93 11.28 -3.08 -0.92
N GLU A 94 10.24 -3.18 -0.06
CA GLU A 94 9.06 -3.99 -0.37
C GLU A 94 8.25 -3.44 -1.55
N GLY A 95 8.12 -2.12 -1.66
CA GLY A 95 7.38 -1.48 -2.76
C GLY A 95 8.14 -1.58 -4.09
N ALA A 96 9.46 -1.39 -4.05
CA ALA A 96 10.35 -1.54 -5.20
C ALA A 96 10.37 -2.98 -5.70
N ASP A 97 10.51 -3.96 -4.80
CA ASP A 97 10.54 -5.38 -5.13
C ASP A 97 9.22 -5.84 -5.76
N LEU A 98 8.08 -5.42 -5.19
CA LEU A 98 6.75 -5.72 -5.75
C LEU A 98 6.60 -5.14 -7.15
N LEU A 99 7.01 -3.88 -7.36
CA LEU A 99 6.92 -3.26 -8.68
C LEU A 99 7.83 -3.96 -9.68
N ALA A 100 9.07 -4.29 -9.29
CA ALA A 100 10.02 -4.98 -10.15
C ALA A 100 9.48 -6.36 -10.57
N ASP A 101 9.10 -7.22 -9.62
CA ASP A 101 8.59 -8.57 -9.91
C ASP A 101 7.34 -8.54 -10.82
N TRP A 102 6.35 -7.72 -10.47
CA TRP A 102 5.10 -7.69 -11.24
C TRP A 102 5.23 -6.98 -12.59
N SER A 103 6.20 -6.08 -12.75
CA SER A 103 6.45 -5.44 -14.04
C SER A 103 6.99 -6.42 -15.09
N GLU A 104 7.72 -7.45 -14.67
CA GLU A 104 8.20 -8.52 -15.56
C GLU A 104 7.08 -9.49 -15.98
N ARG A 105 5.96 -9.47 -15.25
CA ARG A 105 4.84 -10.43 -15.36
C ARG A 105 3.49 -9.72 -15.57
N VAL A 106 3.51 -8.56 -16.23
CA VAL A 106 2.29 -7.75 -16.50
C VAL A 106 1.23 -8.55 -17.27
N ASP A 107 1.63 -9.55 -18.06
CA ASP A 107 0.70 -10.43 -18.77
C ASP A 107 -0.10 -11.37 -17.85
N GLU A 108 0.33 -11.53 -16.60
CA GLU A 108 -0.39 -12.27 -15.55
C GLU A 108 -1.40 -11.40 -14.78
N LEU A 109 -1.39 -10.07 -14.97
CA LEU A 109 -2.34 -9.16 -14.35
C LEU A 109 -3.72 -9.29 -15.01
N ALA A 110 -4.57 -10.11 -14.41
CA ALA A 110 -5.96 -10.23 -14.82
C ALA A 110 -6.76 -8.95 -14.54
N ASP A 111 -7.80 -8.69 -15.34
CA ASP A 111 -8.66 -7.52 -15.22
C ASP A 111 -9.39 -7.40 -13.87
N ASP A 112 -9.56 -8.54 -13.18
CA ASP A 112 -10.22 -8.70 -11.88
C ASP A 112 -9.23 -9.00 -10.74
N MET A 113 -7.92 -8.91 -10.99
CA MET A 113 -6.90 -9.11 -9.96
C MET A 113 -7.08 -8.11 -8.82
N THR A 114 -7.06 -8.62 -7.60
CA THR A 114 -7.17 -7.84 -6.37
C THR A 114 -5.81 -7.59 -5.73
N VAL A 115 -5.74 -6.67 -4.76
CA VAL A 115 -4.52 -6.49 -3.94
C VAL A 115 -4.18 -7.79 -3.19
N ALA A 116 -5.18 -8.55 -2.75
CA ALA A 116 -4.97 -9.83 -2.08
C ALA A 116 -4.36 -10.89 -3.02
N ASP A 117 -4.80 -10.93 -4.28
CA ASP A 117 -4.23 -11.84 -5.29
C ASP A 117 -2.78 -11.47 -5.61
N LEU A 118 -2.47 -10.17 -5.73
CA LEU A 118 -1.11 -9.68 -5.95
C LEU A 118 -0.19 -10.08 -4.79
N LEU A 119 -0.64 -9.86 -3.54
CA LEU A 119 0.11 -10.26 -2.35
C LEU A 119 0.34 -11.77 -2.30
N ALA A 120 -0.69 -12.58 -2.56
CA ALA A 120 -0.57 -14.03 -2.60
C ALA A 120 0.40 -14.51 -3.70
N GLY A 121 0.33 -13.90 -4.89
CA GLY A 121 1.25 -14.18 -6.00
C GLY A 121 2.72 -13.82 -5.71
N SER A 122 2.93 -12.92 -4.74
CA SER A 122 4.26 -12.47 -4.29
C SER A 122 4.77 -13.24 -3.06
N GLY A 123 4.03 -14.24 -2.57
CA GLY A 123 4.40 -15.00 -1.38
C GLY A 123 4.04 -14.34 -0.04
N PHE A 124 3.28 -13.24 -0.06
CA PHE A 124 2.75 -12.53 1.10
C PHE A 124 1.31 -12.98 1.45
N GLU A 125 1.01 -14.27 1.25
CA GLU A 125 -0.29 -14.84 1.59
C GLU A 125 -0.55 -14.69 3.11
N GLY A 126 -1.75 -14.23 3.48
CA GLY A 126 -2.15 -14.04 4.89
C GLY A 126 -1.77 -12.69 5.50
N VAL A 127 -0.96 -11.85 4.83
CA VAL A 127 -0.55 -10.52 5.36
C VAL A 127 -1.75 -9.62 5.68
N LEU A 128 -2.83 -9.70 4.91
CA LEU A 128 -4.07 -8.97 5.19
C LEU A 128 -4.83 -9.50 6.42
N GLU A 129 -4.64 -10.77 6.79
CA GLU A 129 -5.26 -11.39 7.96
C GLU A 129 -4.52 -10.99 9.26
N ASP A 130 -3.22 -10.73 9.15
CA ASP A 130 -2.35 -10.33 10.27
C ASP A 130 -2.56 -8.86 10.71
N LEU A 131 -3.21 -8.04 9.89
CA LEU A 131 -3.57 -6.62 10.18
C LEU A 131 -4.42 -6.42 11.44
N GLY A 132 -5.04 -7.48 11.96
CA GLY A 132 -5.86 -7.45 13.18
C GLY A 132 -5.11 -7.88 14.45
N LEU A 133 -3.84 -8.25 14.37
CA LEU A 133 -3.10 -8.76 15.52
C LEU A 133 -2.56 -7.60 16.38
N PRO A 134 -2.73 -7.66 17.71
CA PRO A 134 -2.22 -6.62 18.59
C PRO A 134 -0.69 -6.53 18.47
N ASP A 135 -0.18 -5.31 18.44
CA ASP A 135 1.25 -5.00 18.58
C ASP A 135 1.81 -5.80 19.77
N SER A 136 2.90 -6.54 19.52
CA SER A 136 3.55 -7.38 20.52
C SER A 136 4.14 -6.55 21.68
N GLY A 137 4.19 -5.21 21.53
CA GLY A 137 4.71 -4.28 22.53
C GLY A 137 6.23 -4.36 22.66
N ALA A 138 6.89 -4.94 21.65
CA ALA A 138 8.35 -4.99 21.57
C ALA A 138 8.91 -3.59 21.30
N ALA A 139 10.02 -3.24 21.96
CA ALA A 139 10.70 -1.97 21.75
C ALA A 139 11.47 -1.89 20.42
N VAL A 140 11.55 -3.01 19.70
CA VAL A 140 12.15 -3.15 18.38
C VAL A 140 11.05 -3.70 17.46
N PRO A 141 10.80 -3.09 16.29
CA PRO A 141 9.91 -3.67 15.30
C PRO A 141 10.38 -5.09 14.97
N GLU A 142 9.54 -6.08 15.27
CA GLU A 142 9.78 -7.44 14.82
C GLU A 142 9.61 -7.46 13.29
N PRO A 143 10.47 -8.17 12.53
CA PRO A 143 10.23 -8.42 11.12
C PRO A 143 8.83 -9.01 10.92
N GLY A 144 8.04 -8.40 10.03
CA GLY A 144 6.62 -8.73 9.87
C GLY A 144 5.71 -8.04 10.90
N GLY A 145 6.19 -6.99 11.55
CA GLY A 145 5.40 -6.15 12.45
C GLY A 145 4.36 -5.31 11.70
N PRO A 146 3.49 -4.57 12.42
CA PRO A 146 2.43 -3.78 11.80
C PRO A 146 2.90 -2.74 10.77
N ILE A 147 4.12 -2.21 10.94
CA ILE A 147 4.73 -1.25 10.01
C ILE A 147 5.16 -1.94 8.70
N ASP A 148 5.80 -3.10 8.79
CA ASP A 148 6.23 -3.86 7.60
C ASP A 148 5.01 -4.32 6.81
N VAL A 149 4.01 -4.87 7.50
CA VAL A 149 2.71 -5.25 6.92
C VAL A 149 2.07 -4.04 6.22
N ALA A 150 2.04 -2.88 6.87
CA ALA A 150 1.47 -1.69 6.27
C ALA A 150 2.22 -1.23 5.02
N THR A 151 3.56 -1.28 5.06
CA THR A 151 4.43 -0.94 3.93
C THR A 151 4.19 -1.89 2.74
N ILE A 152 4.12 -3.19 3.00
CA ILE A 152 3.84 -4.23 1.99
C ILE A 152 2.46 -4.00 1.34
N VAL A 153 1.42 -3.79 2.15
CA VAL A 153 0.05 -3.60 1.63
C VAL A 153 -0.06 -2.33 0.79
N VAL A 154 0.55 -1.23 1.24
CA VAL A 154 0.57 0.04 0.49
C VAL A 154 1.35 -0.12 -0.81
N GLY A 155 2.54 -0.73 -0.78
CA GLY A 155 3.35 -1.02 -1.97
C GLY A 155 2.61 -1.91 -2.97
N ALA A 156 1.92 -2.96 -2.52
CA ALA A 156 1.11 -3.84 -3.35
C ALA A 156 -0.05 -3.10 -4.03
N ALA A 157 -0.77 -2.26 -3.28
CA ALA A 157 -1.87 -1.47 -3.81
C ALA A 157 -1.40 -0.49 -4.89
N PHE A 158 -0.30 0.22 -4.64
CA PHE A 158 0.27 1.14 -5.63
C PHE A 158 0.89 0.42 -6.82
N THR A 159 1.45 -0.77 -6.64
CA THR A 159 1.93 -1.63 -7.75
C THR A 159 0.77 -2.03 -8.66
N LEU A 160 -0.33 -2.55 -8.09
CA LEU A 160 -1.52 -2.91 -8.87
C LEU A 160 -2.08 -1.69 -9.62
N LEU A 161 -2.19 -0.54 -8.94
CA LEU A 161 -2.63 0.71 -9.55
C LEU A 161 -1.70 1.16 -10.68
N ARG A 162 -0.38 1.11 -10.49
CA ARG A 162 0.61 1.54 -11.49
C ARG A 162 0.54 0.68 -12.73
N LEU A 163 0.48 -0.63 -12.59
CA LEU A 163 0.56 -1.55 -13.74
C LEU A 163 -0.80 -1.75 -14.44
N SER A 164 -1.91 -1.78 -13.69
CA SER A 164 -3.25 -2.05 -14.25
C SER A 164 -4.13 -0.80 -14.40
N GLY A 165 -3.82 0.27 -13.66
CA GLY A 165 -4.70 1.43 -13.54
C GLY A 165 -6.03 1.10 -12.87
N ARG A 166 -6.06 0.10 -11.99
CA ARG A 166 -7.25 -0.34 -11.25
C ARG A 166 -6.86 -0.80 -9.85
N ILE A 167 -7.85 -0.81 -8.97
CA ILE A 167 -7.76 -1.38 -7.63
C ILE A 167 -9.15 -1.86 -7.22
N ASP A 168 -9.22 -3.01 -6.55
CA ASP A 168 -10.48 -3.49 -6.01
C ASP A 168 -10.89 -2.68 -4.75
N PRO A 169 -12.19 -2.59 -4.42
CA PRO A 169 -12.64 -1.79 -3.28
C PRO A 169 -12.03 -2.20 -1.93
N ALA A 170 -11.81 -3.51 -1.70
CA ALA A 170 -11.25 -4.00 -0.46
C ALA A 170 -9.75 -3.69 -0.36
N GLY A 171 -9.01 -3.86 -1.46
CA GLY A 171 -7.61 -3.46 -1.56
C GLY A 171 -7.40 -1.96 -1.34
N ARG A 172 -8.28 -1.12 -1.89
CA ARG A 172 -8.25 0.33 -1.64
C ARG A 172 -8.50 0.67 -0.18
N GLU A 173 -9.49 0.04 0.45
CA GLU A 173 -9.77 0.24 1.87
C GLU A 173 -8.59 -0.21 2.75
N ALA A 174 -8.00 -1.38 2.45
CA ALA A 174 -6.83 -1.89 3.15
C ALA A 174 -5.62 -0.95 3.04
N ALA A 175 -5.36 -0.41 1.84
CA ALA A 175 -4.28 0.56 1.63
C ALA A 175 -4.50 1.86 2.43
N LEU A 176 -5.73 2.40 2.46
CA LEU A 176 -6.05 3.58 3.26
C LEU A 176 -5.90 3.33 4.77
N GLN A 177 -6.31 2.16 5.25
CA GLN A 177 -6.11 1.78 6.65
C GLN A 177 -4.62 1.67 7.01
N ASN A 178 -3.82 1.10 6.12
CA ASN A 178 -2.37 0.94 6.34
C ASN A 178 -1.59 2.25 6.21
N LEU A 179 -2.00 3.16 5.33
CA LEU A 179 -1.47 4.53 5.33
C LEU A 179 -1.71 5.21 6.69
N ALA A 180 -2.87 5.00 7.32
CA ALA A 180 -3.13 5.53 8.66
C ALA A 180 -2.25 4.90 9.75
N VAL A 181 -1.85 3.63 9.60
CA VAL A 181 -0.87 2.97 10.49
C VAL A 181 0.50 3.62 10.34
N LEU A 182 0.95 3.85 9.11
CA LEU A 182 2.23 4.51 8.82
C LEU A 182 2.24 5.96 9.33
N GLU A 183 1.17 6.74 9.09
CA GLU A 183 1.00 8.10 9.61
C GLU A 183 1.04 8.12 11.16
N ALA A 184 0.46 7.11 11.82
CA ALA A 184 0.48 7.01 13.28
C ALA A 184 1.87 6.67 13.84
N ALA A 185 2.63 5.83 13.13
CA ALA A 185 3.98 5.42 13.53
C ALA A 185 5.03 6.52 13.31
N TYR A 186 4.98 7.19 12.15
CA TYR A 186 6.00 8.15 11.73
C TYR A 186 5.60 9.62 11.95
N GLY A 187 4.33 9.88 12.24
CA GLY A 187 3.78 11.22 12.39
C GLY A 187 3.40 11.85 11.05
N GLN A 188 3.35 13.19 11.02
CA GLN A 188 2.97 13.94 9.82
C GLN A 188 4.11 13.94 8.80
N VAL A 189 4.03 13.00 7.87
CA VAL A 189 4.94 12.86 6.73
C VAL A 189 4.18 13.28 5.47
N PRO A 190 4.60 14.36 4.76
CA PRO A 190 3.89 14.87 3.57
C PRO A 190 3.61 13.83 2.48
N GLU A 191 4.52 12.88 2.29
CA GLU A 191 4.47 11.81 1.30
C GLU A 191 3.32 10.83 1.60
N LEU A 192 3.11 10.49 2.87
CA LEU A 192 2.00 9.63 3.30
C LEU A 192 0.66 10.35 3.19
N GLU A 193 0.62 11.63 3.59
CA GLU A 193 -0.58 12.47 3.45
C GLU A 193 -0.99 12.61 1.98
N ARG A 194 0.00 12.79 1.08
CA ARG A 194 -0.22 12.84 -0.37
C ARG A 194 -0.79 11.53 -0.89
N GLN A 195 -0.18 10.40 -0.54
CA GLN A 195 -0.65 9.08 -0.97
C GLN A 195 -2.10 8.83 -0.56
N ARG A 196 -2.45 9.17 0.68
CA ARG A 196 -3.83 9.03 1.18
C ARG A 196 -4.78 9.94 0.41
N ALA A 197 -4.46 11.21 0.21
CA ALA A 197 -5.31 12.16 -0.49
C ALA A 197 -5.58 11.75 -1.95
N ASP A 198 -4.55 11.29 -2.65
CA ASP A 198 -4.69 10.86 -4.04
C ASP A 198 -5.49 9.55 -4.12
N LEU A 199 -5.27 8.61 -3.20
CA LEU A 199 -6.04 7.36 -3.13
C LEU A 199 -7.51 7.56 -2.70
N GLU A 200 -7.80 8.56 -1.86
CA GLU A 200 -9.17 8.96 -1.47
C GLU A 200 -9.98 9.53 -2.65
N THR A 201 -9.31 10.12 -3.64
CA THR A 201 -9.95 10.71 -4.82
C THR A 201 -9.89 9.82 -6.07
N TRP A 202 -9.21 8.68 -5.99
CA TRP A 202 -9.13 7.72 -7.08
C TRP A 202 -10.48 7.07 -7.41
N HIS A 203 -10.69 6.85 -8.71
CA HIS A 203 -11.83 6.12 -9.27
C HIS A 203 -11.36 5.20 -10.39
N ASN A 204 -11.89 3.97 -10.43
CA ASN A 204 -11.54 3.05 -11.50
C ASN A 204 -12.09 3.60 -12.85
N PRO A 205 -11.35 3.47 -13.97
CA PRO A 205 -11.76 4.04 -15.26
C PRO A 205 -13.17 3.61 -15.72
N GLU A 206 -13.59 2.39 -15.37
CA GLU A 206 -14.90 1.85 -15.72
C GLU A 206 -16.06 2.47 -14.92
N GLU A 207 -15.78 3.06 -13.76
CA GLU A 207 -16.77 3.74 -12.92
C GLU A 207 -17.17 5.10 -13.53
N GLY A 208 -16.24 5.76 -14.23
CA GLY A 208 -16.48 7.02 -14.95
C GLY A 208 -17.30 6.87 -16.24
N GLY A 209 -17.39 5.65 -16.79
CA GLY A 209 -18.07 5.36 -18.06
C GLY A 209 -19.55 4.98 -17.96
N ARG A 210 -20.11 4.78 -16.75
CA ARG A 210 -21.54 4.47 -16.55
C ARG A 210 -22.43 5.72 -16.39
N GLY A 211 -21.93 6.88 -16.80
CA GLY A 211 -22.75 8.09 -17.01
C GLY A 211 -23.41 8.06 -18.38
N GLU A 212 -24.73 7.91 -18.40
CA GLU A 212 -25.63 7.99 -19.57
C GLU A 212 -25.46 6.91 -20.65
N VAL A 213 -26.17 5.78 -20.45
CA VAL A 213 -26.81 5.14 -21.61
C VAL A 213 -27.92 6.10 -22.05
N PRO A 214 -27.82 6.78 -23.21
CA PRO A 214 -28.93 7.59 -23.69
C PRO A 214 -30.14 6.68 -23.83
N ALA A 215 -31.21 6.99 -23.10
CA ALA A 215 -32.45 6.25 -23.14
C ALA A 215 -32.80 5.96 -24.59
N ARG A 216 -32.85 4.67 -24.95
CA ARG A 216 -33.31 4.21 -26.27
C ARG A 216 -34.62 4.93 -26.53
N ARG A 217 -34.62 5.88 -27.47
CA ARG A 217 -35.85 6.52 -27.92
C ARG A 217 -36.80 5.40 -28.32
N PRO A 218 -38.06 5.39 -27.86
CA PRO A 218 -39.02 4.42 -28.35
C PRO A 218 -39.09 4.59 -29.86
N SER A 219 -38.79 3.50 -30.57
CA SER A 219 -38.97 3.39 -32.01
C SER A 219 -40.42 3.75 -32.29
N THR A 220 -40.66 4.95 -32.82
CA THR A 220 -41.96 5.31 -33.38
C THR A 220 -42.15 4.40 -34.58
N GLY A 221 -42.90 3.32 -34.36
CA GLY A 221 -43.31 2.40 -35.41
C GLY A 221 -43.82 3.21 -36.59
N ASN A 222 -43.14 3.06 -37.72
CA ASN A 222 -43.53 3.62 -38.98
C ASN A 222 -44.77 2.84 -39.46
N VAL A 223 -45.97 3.34 -39.10
CA VAL A 223 -47.23 2.90 -39.69
C VAL A 223 -47.41 3.69 -40.99
N GLY A 224 -46.71 3.25 -42.04
CA GLY A 224 -46.95 3.66 -43.43
C GLY A 224 -47.27 2.40 -44.23
N ASP A 225 -48.55 2.13 -44.42
CA ASP A 225 -49.24 2.40 -45.68
C ASP A 225 -48.95 1.29 -46.72
N SER A 226 -49.88 0.34 -46.77
CA SER A 226 -49.99 -0.64 -47.86
C SER A 226 -51.47 -0.83 -48.17
N LEU A 227 -52.02 0.22 -48.79
CA LEU A 227 -53.19 0.14 -49.64
C LEU A 227 -52.70 0.24 -51.08
N ARG A 228 -52.88 -0.82 -51.88
CA ARG A 228 -53.29 -0.76 -53.30
C ARG A 228 -53.53 -2.15 -53.90
N GLU A 229 -54.76 -2.30 -54.41
CA GLU A 229 -55.19 -2.95 -55.67
C GLU A 229 -54.82 -4.44 -55.84
N ILE A 230 -55.73 -5.41 -55.69
CA ILE A 230 -56.91 -5.75 -56.51
C ILE A 230 -56.67 -5.53 -58.02
N ASP A 231 -56.25 -6.60 -58.69
CA ASP A 231 -56.77 -7.06 -59.98
C ASP A 231 -56.78 -8.61 -59.98
#